data_AF-A0A7D9KMI8-F1
#
_entry.id   AF-A0A7D9KMI8-F1
#
_cell.length_a   1.000
_cell.length_b   1.000
_cell.length_c   1.000
_cell.angle_alpha   90.00
_cell.angle_beta   90.00
_cell.angle_gamma   90.00
#
_symmetry.space_group_name_H-M   'P 1'
#
loop_
_entity.id
_entity.type
_entity.pdbx_description
1 polymer ?
#
loop_
_entity_poly.entity_id
_entity_poly.type
_entity_poly.pdbx_seq_one_letter_code
_entity_poly.pdbx_strand_id
1 'polypeptide(L)'
;MAPTKKCVENEKSTFDKFDNLKVRLNALTGFAEKKIETISVPAAKSTFESILDLSRDCTSAYEIWLEVANSISLSDDKISEVKKDFNNVCIVTDQILIELNAIIGIKDQAEAKDVKAPSTRTPKVELRQFDKGNTRLWFDHLEIVFRTKNIDAEEQRFAALLKFLDETTSSMLTSITRSEAKNQYTEARRLLIKEFSMSKYDRVKSYLHEMAPMADERLTHFAARVDVLFEDITINDVRKFCLLRHAPAPVRLQLAGNRFDDLDVHDLLQEADTLTQRANQDMQ
;
A
#
# COMPACT_ATOMS: atom_id res chain seq x y z
N MET A 1 36.36 17.80 -29.14
CA MET A 1 35.23 18.49 -28.47
C MET A 1 34.54 17.45 -27.60
N ALA A 2 34.51 17.67 -26.28
CA ALA A 2 33.91 16.75 -25.32
C ALA A 2 32.39 16.73 -25.49
N PRO A 3 31.72 15.57 -25.37
CA PRO A 3 30.26 15.55 -25.32
C PRO A 3 29.83 16.35 -24.10
N THR A 4 28.89 17.27 -24.30
CA THR A 4 28.41 18.16 -23.25
C THR A 4 27.76 17.32 -22.15
N LYS A 5 28.40 17.29 -20.97
CA LYS A 5 27.93 16.74 -19.68
C LYS A 5 26.44 17.01 -19.34
N LYS A 6 25.84 17.99 -20.00
CA LYS A 6 24.47 18.49 -19.79
C LYS A 6 23.37 17.50 -20.21
N CYS A 7 23.58 16.65 -21.23
CA CYS A 7 22.58 15.64 -21.60
C CYS A 7 22.55 14.48 -20.60
N VAL A 8 23.73 14.00 -20.19
CA VAL A 8 23.87 12.88 -19.24
C VAL A 8 23.41 13.28 -17.83
N GLU A 9 23.64 14.51 -17.39
CA GLU A 9 23.15 15.01 -16.09
C GLU A 9 21.61 15.14 -16.04
N ASN A 10 20.95 15.53 -17.14
CA ASN A 10 19.49 15.62 -17.20
C ASN A 10 18.79 14.26 -17.28
N GLU A 11 19.47 13.21 -17.76
CA GLU A 11 18.90 11.86 -17.91
C GLU A 11 19.41 10.87 -16.86
N LYS A 12 20.14 11.34 -15.84
CA LYS A 12 20.66 10.51 -14.73
C LYS A 12 19.56 9.73 -13.99
N SER A 13 18.38 10.33 -13.82
CA SER A 13 17.23 9.63 -13.22
C SER A 13 16.74 8.46 -14.07
N THR A 14 16.93 8.52 -15.39
CA THR A 14 16.60 7.42 -16.30
C THR A 14 17.66 6.32 -16.19
N PHE A 15 18.96 6.68 -16.12
CA PHE A 15 20.05 5.73 -15.82
C PHE A 15 19.80 4.94 -14.53
N ASP A 16 19.47 5.63 -13.43
CA ASP A 16 19.24 4.99 -12.14
C ASP A 16 18.05 4.01 -12.18
N LYS A 17 17.01 4.32 -12.99
CA LYS A 17 15.86 3.43 -13.21
C LYS A 17 16.23 2.19 -14.01
N PHE A 18 17.07 2.33 -15.04
CA PHE A 18 17.56 1.21 -15.84
C PHE A 18 18.42 0.25 -15.02
N ASP A 19 19.36 0.78 -14.22
CA ASP A 19 20.22 -0.07 -13.39
C ASP A 19 19.40 -0.80 -12.32
N ASN A 20 18.40 -0.14 -11.73
CA ASN A 20 17.48 -0.79 -10.78
C ASN A 20 16.63 -1.88 -11.44
N LEU A 21 16.09 -1.61 -12.63
CA LEU A 21 15.31 -2.58 -13.40
C LEU A 21 16.16 -3.81 -13.76
N LYS A 22 17.40 -3.59 -14.22
CA LYS A 22 18.35 -4.67 -14.55
C LYS A 22 18.68 -5.56 -13.36
N VAL A 23 18.91 -4.98 -12.19
CA VAL A 23 19.17 -5.74 -10.95
C VAL A 23 17.95 -6.59 -10.58
N ARG A 24 16.74 -6.02 -10.66
CA ARG A 24 15.49 -6.73 -10.37
C ARG A 24 15.22 -7.85 -11.36
N LEU A 25 15.43 -7.59 -12.65
CA LEU A 25 15.24 -8.54 -13.73
C LEU A 25 16.21 -9.73 -13.61
N ASN A 26 17.50 -9.47 -13.34
CA ASN A 26 18.48 -10.54 -13.11
C ASN A 26 18.13 -11.42 -11.89
N ALA A 27 17.60 -10.82 -10.83
CA ALA A 27 17.15 -11.57 -9.65
C ALA A 27 15.93 -12.45 -9.97
N LEU A 28 15.00 -11.96 -10.78
CA LEU A 28 13.82 -12.71 -11.25
C LEU A 28 14.20 -13.82 -12.22
N THR A 29 15.10 -13.56 -13.16
CA THR A 29 15.64 -14.53 -14.12
C THR A 29 16.34 -15.68 -13.39
N GLY A 30 17.23 -15.39 -12.44
CA GLY A 30 17.89 -16.43 -11.65
C GLY A 30 16.92 -17.23 -10.76
N PHE A 31 15.83 -16.62 -10.31
CA PHE A 31 14.75 -17.33 -9.61
C PHE A 31 13.93 -18.23 -10.55
N ALA A 32 13.61 -17.73 -11.74
CA ALA A 32 12.85 -18.44 -12.78
C ALA A 32 13.62 -19.67 -13.30
N GLU A 33 14.90 -19.51 -13.65
CA GLU A 33 15.77 -20.59 -14.14
C GLU A 33 15.86 -21.73 -13.11
N LYS A 34 16.02 -21.40 -11.84
CA LYS A 34 16.10 -22.38 -10.74
C LYS A 34 14.77 -23.11 -10.47
N LYS A 35 13.64 -22.50 -10.85
CA LYS A 35 12.28 -22.99 -10.55
C LYS A 35 11.63 -23.71 -11.73
N ILE A 36 11.99 -23.39 -12.97
CA ILE A 36 11.49 -24.06 -14.19
C ILE A 36 11.73 -25.58 -14.14
N GLU A 37 12.86 -26.02 -13.59
CA GLU A 37 13.19 -27.46 -13.50
C GLU A 37 12.38 -28.21 -12.43
N THR A 38 11.77 -27.50 -11.47
CA THR A 38 11.06 -28.11 -10.33
C THR A 38 9.54 -27.94 -10.38
N ILE A 39 9.00 -27.19 -11.35
CA ILE A 39 7.58 -26.85 -11.42
C ILE A 39 6.87 -27.72 -12.47
N SER A 40 5.87 -28.49 -12.01
CA SER A 40 5.05 -29.37 -12.86
C SER A 40 3.81 -28.66 -13.48
N VAL A 41 3.60 -27.37 -13.21
CA VAL A 41 2.40 -26.64 -13.63
C VAL A 41 2.67 -25.89 -14.94
N PRO A 42 2.00 -26.25 -16.06
CA PRO A 42 2.27 -25.67 -17.38
C PRO A 42 2.07 -24.15 -17.46
N ALA A 43 1.09 -23.61 -16.71
CA ALA A 43 0.83 -22.17 -16.65
C ALA A 43 2.01 -21.40 -16.02
N ALA A 44 2.59 -21.93 -14.94
CA ALA A 44 3.74 -21.32 -14.30
C ALA A 44 4.98 -21.40 -15.21
N LYS A 45 5.17 -22.51 -15.94
CA LYS A 45 6.25 -22.65 -16.91
C LYS A 45 6.18 -21.60 -18.04
N SER A 46 4.98 -21.37 -18.59
CA SER A 46 4.73 -20.32 -19.60
C SER A 46 5.02 -18.91 -19.08
N THR A 47 4.66 -18.62 -17.83
CA THR A 47 4.98 -17.34 -17.19
C THR A 47 6.49 -17.18 -17.00
N PHE A 48 7.21 -18.24 -16.59
CA PHE A 48 8.67 -18.20 -16.48
C PHE A 48 9.38 -18.08 -17.84
N GLU A 49 8.86 -18.70 -18.90
CA GLU A 49 9.38 -18.50 -20.26
C GLU A 49 9.16 -17.05 -20.73
N SER A 50 7.99 -16.46 -20.46
CA SER A 50 7.72 -15.03 -20.72
C SER A 50 8.67 -14.09 -19.95
N ILE A 51 9.08 -14.47 -18.74
CA ILE A 51 10.08 -13.73 -17.94
C ILE A 51 11.46 -13.77 -18.60
N LEU A 52 11.86 -14.92 -19.15
CA LEU A 52 13.15 -15.07 -19.83
C LEU A 52 13.19 -14.30 -21.16
N ASP A 53 12.10 -14.32 -21.93
CA ASP A 53 11.98 -13.52 -23.15
C ASP A 53 12.01 -12.02 -22.84
N LEU A 54 11.29 -11.56 -21.81
CA LEU A 54 11.35 -10.18 -21.36
C LEU A 54 12.76 -9.81 -20.88
N SER A 55 13.46 -10.72 -20.20
CA SER A 55 14.85 -10.51 -19.77
C SER A 55 15.80 -10.22 -20.93
N ARG A 56 15.60 -10.92 -22.06
CA ARG A 56 16.37 -10.73 -23.28
C ARG A 56 16.04 -9.40 -23.96
N ASP A 57 14.77 -9.04 -24.01
CA ASP A 57 14.31 -7.80 -24.66
C ASP A 57 14.76 -6.55 -23.87
N CYS A 58 14.71 -6.59 -22.54
CA CYS A 58 15.27 -5.56 -21.66
C CYS A 58 16.78 -5.37 -21.84
N THR A 59 17.52 -6.48 -21.96
CA THR A 59 18.98 -6.45 -22.13
C THR A 59 19.35 -5.81 -23.47
N SER A 60 18.61 -6.17 -24.52
CA SER A 60 18.78 -5.60 -25.86
C SER A 60 18.46 -4.10 -25.89
N ALA A 61 17.38 -3.67 -25.24
CA ALA A 61 17.02 -2.26 -25.13
C ALA A 61 18.06 -1.44 -24.34
N TYR A 62 18.63 -2.02 -23.28
CA TYR A 62 19.70 -1.41 -22.49
C TYR A 62 21.01 -1.29 -23.28
N GLU A 63 21.37 -2.29 -24.08
CA GLU A 63 22.56 -2.24 -24.94
C GLU A 63 22.44 -1.16 -26.02
N ILE A 64 21.29 -1.07 -26.70
CA ILE A 64 21.00 0.00 -27.67
C ILE A 64 21.08 1.37 -26.99
N TRP A 65 20.59 1.49 -25.77
CA TRP A 65 20.62 2.75 -25.04
C TRP A 65 22.01 3.12 -24.51
N LEU A 66 22.86 2.14 -24.15
CA LEU A 66 24.28 2.38 -23.87
C LEU A 66 25.05 2.82 -25.12
N GLU A 67 24.71 2.28 -26.30
CA GLU A 67 25.23 2.79 -27.58
C GLU A 67 24.76 4.22 -27.85
N VAL A 68 23.52 4.55 -27.46
CA VAL A 68 22.99 5.93 -27.54
C VAL A 68 23.74 6.88 -26.62
N ALA A 69 23.96 6.48 -25.37
CA ALA A 69 24.68 7.28 -24.39
C ALA A 69 26.16 7.51 -24.76
N ASN A 70 26.78 6.56 -25.46
CA ASN A 70 28.19 6.62 -25.86
C ASN A 70 28.42 7.24 -27.25
N SER A 71 27.37 7.40 -28.07
CA SER A 71 27.47 8.01 -29.41
C SER A 71 26.94 9.46 -29.41
N ILE A 72 27.77 10.40 -29.86
CA ILE A 72 27.50 11.86 -29.78
C ILE A 72 26.45 12.33 -30.82
N SER A 73 25.89 11.43 -31.64
CA SER A 73 25.21 11.82 -32.90
C SER A 73 23.97 11.01 -33.26
N LEU A 74 23.09 10.72 -32.30
CA LEU A 74 21.75 10.19 -32.61
C LEU A 74 20.72 11.32 -32.62
N SER A 75 19.77 11.24 -33.56
CA SER A 75 18.68 12.19 -33.70
C SER A 75 17.67 12.06 -32.56
N ASP A 76 16.99 13.16 -32.24
CA ASP A 76 15.95 13.21 -31.20
C ASP A 76 14.85 12.15 -31.41
N ASP A 77 14.57 11.78 -32.68
CA ASP A 77 13.62 10.74 -33.03
C ASP A 77 14.02 9.35 -32.47
N LYS A 78 15.31 9.00 -32.54
CA LYS A 78 15.81 7.72 -32.00
C LYS A 78 15.81 7.72 -30.48
N ILE A 79 16.05 8.87 -29.84
CA ILE A 79 15.95 9.01 -28.39
C ILE A 79 14.50 8.82 -27.94
N SER A 80 13.54 9.35 -28.69
CA SER A 80 12.10 9.18 -28.43
C SER A 80 11.66 7.72 -28.59
N GLU A 81 12.15 7.03 -29.62
CA GLU A 81 11.88 5.61 -29.85
C GLU A 81 12.39 4.74 -28.69
N VAL A 82 13.64 4.94 -28.25
CA VAL A 82 14.19 4.17 -27.12
C VAL A 82 13.44 4.46 -25.80
N LYS A 83 12.96 5.70 -25.59
CA LYS A 83 12.11 6.03 -24.43
C LYS A 83 10.77 5.30 -24.46
N LYS A 84 10.17 5.17 -25.65
CA LYS A 84 8.92 4.44 -25.83
C LYS A 84 9.10 2.95 -25.56
N ASP A 85 10.15 2.36 -26.10
CA ASP A 85 10.44 0.93 -25.90
C ASP A 85 10.75 0.63 -24.43
N PHE A 86 11.48 1.51 -23.74
CA PHE A 86 11.71 1.39 -22.30
C PHE A 86 10.42 1.42 -21.47
N ASN A 87 9.52 2.36 -21.77
CA ASN A 87 8.25 2.45 -21.05
C ASN A 87 7.39 1.21 -21.26
N ASN A 88 7.37 0.66 -22.48
CA ASN A 88 6.66 -0.58 -22.78
C ASN A 88 7.23 -1.75 -21.97
N VAL A 89 8.56 -1.84 -21.91
CA VAL A 89 9.28 -2.86 -21.11
C VAL A 89 8.95 -2.75 -19.62
N CYS A 90 8.87 -1.53 -19.07
CA CYS A 90 8.51 -1.33 -17.66
C CYS A 90 7.07 -1.78 -17.36
N ILE A 91 6.13 -1.44 -18.25
CA ILE A 91 4.72 -1.84 -18.12
C ILE A 91 4.57 -3.36 -18.15
N VAL A 92 5.25 -4.03 -19.08
CA VAL A 92 5.22 -5.50 -19.18
C VAL A 92 5.90 -6.14 -17.95
N THR A 93 6.98 -5.54 -17.43
CA THR A 93 7.64 -6.03 -16.21
C THR A 93 6.72 -5.96 -14.99
N ASP A 94 6.00 -4.84 -14.82
CA ASP A 94 5.07 -4.66 -13.70
C ASP A 94 3.88 -5.64 -13.80
N GLN A 95 3.38 -5.88 -15.01
CA GLN A 95 2.32 -6.87 -15.25
C GLN A 95 2.78 -8.30 -14.90
N ILE A 96 3.98 -8.69 -15.31
CA ILE A 96 4.54 -10.00 -15.00
C ILE A 96 4.84 -10.15 -13.50
N LEU A 97 5.27 -9.09 -12.82
CA LEU A 97 5.45 -9.09 -11.36
C LEU A 97 4.12 -9.32 -10.62
N ILE A 98 3.03 -8.72 -11.11
CA ILE A 98 1.69 -8.94 -10.56
C ILE A 98 1.28 -10.40 -10.76
N GLU A 99 1.51 -10.96 -11.96
CA GLU A 99 1.19 -12.37 -12.26
C GLU A 99 2.06 -13.35 -11.47
N LEU A 100 3.34 -13.06 -11.26
CA LEU A 100 4.23 -13.83 -10.41
C LEU A 100 3.78 -13.80 -8.94
N ASN A 101 3.41 -12.64 -8.43
CA ASN A 101 2.87 -12.53 -7.07
C ASN A 101 1.56 -13.31 -6.92
N ALA A 102 0.73 -13.33 -7.96
CA ALA A 102 -0.46 -14.17 -8.00
C ALA A 102 -0.11 -15.66 -8.02
N ILE A 103 0.87 -16.10 -8.81
CA ILE A 103 1.32 -17.50 -8.88
C ILE A 103 2.02 -17.96 -7.60
N ILE A 104 2.84 -17.11 -6.98
CA ILE A 104 3.48 -17.38 -5.69
C ILE A 104 2.41 -17.44 -4.59
N GLY A 105 1.41 -16.55 -4.62
CA GLY A 105 0.25 -16.62 -3.73
C GLY A 105 -0.62 -17.87 -3.95
N ILE A 106 -0.63 -18.43 -5.17
CA ILE A 106 -1.24 -19.74 -5.46
C ILE A 106 -0.37 -20.88 -4.90
N LYS A 107 0.96 -20.74 -4.82
CA LYS A 107 1.85 -21.76 -4.23
C LYS A 107 1.63 -21.91 -2.72
N ASP A 108 1.35 -20.83 -2.01
CA ASP A 108 0.95 -20.85 -0.60
C ASP A 108 -0.42 -21.54 -0.38
N GLN A 109 -1.26 -21.61 -1.42
CA GLN A 109 -2.54 -22.34 -1.40
C GLN A 109 -2.47 -23.75 -2.02
N ALA A 110 -1.47 -24.05 -2.86
CA ALA A 110 -1.31 -25.34 -3.55
C ALA A 110 -0.43 -26.31 -2.75
N GLU A 111 0.59 -25.84 -2.02
CA GLU A 111 1.32 -26.66 -1.04
C GLU A 111 0.44 -27.06 0.16
N ALA A 112 -0.70 -26.38 0.34
CA ALA A 112 -1.73 -26.78 1.31
C ALA A 112 -2.67 -27.90 0.81
N LYS A 113 -2.56 -28.37 -0.44
CA LYS A 113 -3.53 -29.30 -1.04
C LYS A 113 -3.02 -30.71 -1.36
N ASP A 114 -1.77 -31.05 -1.09
CA ASP A 114 -1.27 -32.44 -1.25
C ASP A 114 -0.76 -33.09 0.04
N VAL A 115 -1.35 -32.74 1.18
CA VAL A 115 -1.22 -33.58 2.38
C VAL A 115 -2.50 -34.39 2.52
N LYS A 116 -2.41 -35.68 2.13
CA LYS A 116 -3.35 -36.72 2.59
C LYS A 116 -3.59 -36.50 4.08
N ALA A 117 -4.84 -36.21 4.44
CA ALA A 117 -5.27 -35.86 5.78
C ALA A 117 -4.56 -36.68 6.87
N PRO A 118 -3.64 -36.07 7.64
CA PRO A 118 -3.37 -36.51 8.99
C PRO A 118 -4.38 -35.76 9.86
N SER A 119 -5.03 -36.47 10.78
CA SER A 119 -5.82 -35.88 11.84
C SER A 119 -4.93 -35.04 12.76
N THR A 120 -4.62 -33.81 12.36
CA THR A 120 -3.90 -32.85 13.20
C THR A 120 -4.72 -31.58 13.29
N ARG A 121 -5.24 -31.37 14.51
CA ARG A 121 -5.98 -30.21 14.99
C ARG A 121 -5.54 -28.93 14.25
N THR A 122 -6.49 -28.29 13.59
CA THR A 122 -6.35 -26.92 13.07
C THR A 122 -5.70 -26.08 14.17
N PRO A 123 -4.60 -25.36 13.90
CA PRO A 123 -4.03 -24.45 14.88
C PRO A 123 -5.15 -23.51 15.30
N LYS A 124 -5.44 -23.49 16.60
CA LYS A 124 -6.44 -22.57 17.15
C LYS A 124 -5.86 -21.18 16.95
N VAL A 125 -6.26 -20.50 15.88
CA VAL A 125 -5.93 -19.09 15.65
C VAL A 125 -6.65 -18.32 16.75
N GLU A 126 -5.96 -18.12 17.86
CA GLU A 126 -6.45 -17.33 18.98
C GLU A 126 -6.21 -15.87 18.66
N LEU A 127 -7.29 -15.19 18.26
CA LEU A 127 -7.28 -13.75 18.16
C LEU A 127 -7.10 -13.18 19.56
N ARG A 128 -6.13 -12.26 19.71
CA ARG A 128 -5.95 -11.48 20.93
C ARG A 128 -7.18 -10.61 21.22
N GLN A 129 -7.33 -10.17 22.47
CA GLN A 129 -8.34 -9.16 22.82
C GLN A 129 -8.22 -7.91 21.94
N PHE A 130 -9.33 -7.18 21.81
CA PHE A 130 -9.42 -6.00 20.95
C PHE A 130 -8.28 -5.01 21.20
N ASP A 131 -7.54 -4.69 20.14
CA ASP A 131 -6.39 -3.81 20.17
C ASP A 131 -6.78 -2.40 19.68
N LYS A 132 -7.02 -1.51 20.65
CA LYS A 132 -7.33 -0.10 20.39
C LYS A 132 -6.17 0.64 19.72
N GLY A 133 -4.93 0.20 19.91
CA GLY A 133 -3.74 0.83 19.31
C GLY A 133 -3.54 0.49 17.84
N ASN A 134 -4.05 -0.66 17.39
CA ASN A 134 -3.95 -1.11 16.00
C ASN A 134 -5.28 -1.70 15.51
N THR A 135 -6.36 -0.92 15.62
CA THR A 135 -7.73 -1.39 15.37
C THR A 135 -7.93 -1.94 13.97
N ARG A 136 -7.37 -1.31 12.92
CA ARG A 136 -7.47 -1.80 11.53
C ARG A 136 -6.86 -3.19 11.35
N LEU A 137 -5.59 -3.34 11.73
CA LEU A 137 -4.87 -4.62 11.66
C LEU A 137 -5.58 -5.71 12.49
N TRP A 138 -6.12 -5.33 13.65
CA TRP A 138 -6.88 -6.26 14.48
C TRP A 138 -8.14 -6.79 13.75
N PHE A 139 -8.87 -5.91 13.05
CA PHE A 139 -10.01 -6.32 12.23
C PHE A 139 -9.59 -7.18 11.04
N ASP A 140 -8.46 -6.92 10.40
CA ASP A 140 -7.97 -7.76 9.30
C ASP A 140 -7.68 -9.19 9.78
N HIS A 141 -7.10 -9.33 10.98
CA HIS A 141 -6.93 -10.62 11.63
C HIS A 141 -8.27 -11.27 12.02
N LEU A 142 -9.24 -10.50 12.50
CA LEU A 142 -10.59 -11.00 12.80
C LEU A 142 -11.26 -11.58 11.55
N GLU A 143 -11.15 -10.92 10.40
CA GLU A 143 -11.69 -11.40 9.12
C GLU A 143 -11.03 -12.70 8.65
N ILE A 144 -9.74 -12.89 8.93
CA ILE A 144 -9.07 -14.18 8.70
C ILE A 144 -9.68 -15.25 9.62
N VAL A 145 -9.90 -14.95 10.90
CA VAL A 145 -10.51 -15.89 11.85
C VAL A 145 -11.94 -16.25 11.44
N PHE A 146 -12.74 -15.30 10.98
CA PHE A 146 -14.09 -15.59 10.47
C PHE A 146 -14.05 -16.52 9.26
N ARG A 147 -13.19 -16.25 8.29
CA ARG A 147 -13.00 -17.12 7.11
C ARG A 147 -12.58 -18.53 7.50
N THR A 148 -11.62 -18.68 8.42
CA THR A 148 -11.17 -20.01 8.88
C THR A 148 -12.22 -20.80 9.66
N LYS A 149 -13.20 -20.11 10.27
CA LYS A 149 -14.30 -20.71 11.04
C LYS A 149 -15.62 -20.78 10.26
N ASN A 150 -15.63 -20.40 8.98
CA ASN A 150 -16.83 -20.29 8.14
C ASN A 150 -17.94 -19.44 8.79
N ILE A 151 -17.56 -18.33 9.43
CA ILE A 151 -18.50 -17.37 10.03
C ILE A 151 -18.77 -16.27 9.01
N ASP A 152 -19.83 -16.41 8.22
CA ASP A 152 -20.14 -15.47 7.13
C ASP A 152 -21.38 -14.62 7.36
N ALA A 153 -22.28 -15.05 8.23
CA ALA A 153 -23.47 -14.27 8.55
C ALA A 153 -23.12 -13.08 9.44
N GLU A 154 -23.62 -11.89 9.09
CA GLU A 154 -23.45 -10.62 9.83
C GLU A 154 -23.75 -10.77 11.32
N GLU A 155 -24.88 -11.39 11.68
CA GLU A 155 -25.26 -11.64 13.07
C GLU A 155 -24.25 -12.52 13.82
N GLN A 156 -23.71 -13.55 13.16
CA GLN A 156 -22.72 -14.44 13.75
C GLN A 156 -21.37 -13.74 13.92
N ARG A 157 -20.97 -12.93 12.93
CA ARG A 157 -19.77 -12.09 13.00
C ARG A 157 -19.89 -11.06 14.12
N PHE A 158 -21.05 -10.43 14.27
CA PHE A 158 -21.31 -9.47 15.34
C PHE A 158 -21.28 -10.13 16.72
N ALA A 159 -21.98 -11.25 16.89
CA ALA A 159 -21.95 -12.01 18.15
C ALA A 159 -20.55 -12.53 18.50
N ALA A 160 -19.73 -12.87 17.50
CA ALA A 160 -18.34 -13.26 17.71
C ALA A 160 -17.45 -12.07 18.07
N LEU A 161 -17.63 -10.91 17.44
CA LEU A 161 -16.92 -9.66 17.75
C LEU A 161 -17.07 -9.28 19.23
N LEU A 162 -18.31 -9.31 19.75
CA LEU A 162 -18.60 -8.94 21.15
C LEU A 162 -17.79 -9.74 22.18
N LYS A 163 -17.35 -10.96 21.86
CA LYS A 163 -16.54 -11.81 22.76
C LYS A 163 -15.11 -11.31 22.96
N PHE A 164 -14.63 -10.41 22.10
CA PHE A 164 -13.27 -9.88 22.15
C PHE A 164 -13.18 -8.46 22.69
N LEU A 165 -14.32 -7.81 22.92
CA LEU A 165 -14.41 -6.44 23.40
C LEU A 165 -14.45 -6.41 24.94
N ASP A 166 -13.86 -5.38 25.52
CA ASP A 166 -14.06 -5.06 26.94
C ASP A 166 -15.47 -4.48 27.18
N GLU A 167 -15.88 -4.37 28.44
CA GLU A 167 -17.20 -3.87 28.82
C GLU A 167 -17.44 -2.45 28.33
N THR A 168 -16.43 -1.59 28.44
CA THR A 168 -16.48 -0.19 27.97
C THR A 168 -16.73 -0.11 26.47
N THR A 169 -16.01 -0.89 25.68
CA THR A 169 -16.12 -0.90 24.21
C THR A 169 -17.43 -1.55 23.77
N SER A 170 -17.87 -2.58 24.46
CA SER A 170 -19.18 -3.22 24.23
C SER A 170 -20.33 -2.26 24.48
N SER A 171 -20.23 -1.39 25.51
CA SER A 171 -21.27 -0.40 25.82
C SER A 171 -21.51 0.59 24.67
N MET A 172 -20.48 0.93 23.89
CA MET A 172 -20.60 1.82 22.73
C MET A 172 -21.44 1.20 21.60
N LEU A 173 -21.50 -0.13 21.55
CA LEU A 173 -22.27 -0.88 20.55
C LEU A 173 -23.72 -1.13 20.97
N THR A 174 -24.16 -0.66 22.15
CA THR A 174 -25.51 -0.94 22.67
C THR A 174 -26.63 -0.56 21.70
N SER A 175 -26.48 0.55 20.98
CA SER A 175 -27.45 0.99 19.96
C SER A 175 -27.52 0.04 18.76
N ILE A 176 -26.38 -0.53 18.37
CA ILE A 176 -26.26 -1.48 17.26
C ILE A 176 -26.81 -2.84 17.68
N THR A 177 -26.51 -3.29 18.90
CA THR A 177 -27.03 -4.55 19.47
C THR A 177 -28.55 -4.58 19.54
N ARG A 178 -29.19 -3.43 19.77
CA ARG A 178 -30.66 -3.30 19.81
C ARG A 178 -31.31 -3.11 18.44
N SER A 179 -30.52 -2.93 17.38
CA SER A 179 -31.01 -2.72 16.04
C SER A 179 -31.32 -4.04 15.35
N GLU A 180 -32.46 -4.16 14.67
CA GLU A 180 -32.80 -5.30 13.80
C GLU A 180 -32.14 -5.19 12.41
N ALA A 181 -31.18 -4.28 12.25
CA ALA A 181 -30.50 -4.07 10.98
C ALA A 181 -29.65 -5.29 10.60
N LYS A 182 -29.68 -5.67 9.32
CA LYS A 182 -28.95 -6.84 8.81
C LYS A 182 -27.42 -6.65 8.73
N ASN A 183 -26.91 -5.44 9.00
CA ASN A 183 -25.52 -5.04 8.85
C ASN A 183 -24.83 -4.69 10.19
N GLN A 184 -25.25 -5.34 11.29
CA GLN A 184 -24.75 -5.07 12.65
C GLN A 184 -23.22 -5.14 12.76
N TYR A 185 -22.58 -6.15 12.16
CA TYR A 185 -21.14 -6.30 12.23
C TYR A 185 -20.44 -5.19 11.43
N THR A 186 -20.93 -4.92 10.23
CA THR A 186 -20.39 -3.85 9.38
C THR A 186 -20.46 -2.48 10.07
N GLU A 187 -21.59 -2.13 10.69
CA GLU A 187 -21.72 -0.87 11.44
C GLU A 187 -20.85 -0.84 12.69
N ALA A 188 -20.75 -1.95 13.42
CA ALA A 188 -19.88 -2.03 14.59
C ALA A 188 -18.40 -1.87 14.22
N ARG A 189 -17.94 -2.55 13.16
CA ARG A 189 -16.59 -2.41 12.62
C ARG A 189 -16.31 -0.97 12.23
N ARG A 190 -17.23 -0.32 11.49
CA ARG A 190 -17.10 1.08 11.08
C ARG A 190 -16.98 2.01 12.28
N LEU A 191 -17.83 1.84 13.29
CA LEU A 191 -17.82 2.67 14.50
C LEU A 191 -16.51 2.50 15.28
N LEU A 192 -16.08 1.25 15.51
CA LEU A 192 -14.86 0.96 16.27
C LEU A 192 -13.60 1.44 15.55
N ILE A 193 -13.52 1.27 14.21
CA ILE A 193 -12.43 1.84 13.42
C ILE A 193 -12.44 3.36 13.53
N LYS A 194 -13.60 4.01 13.42
CA LYS A 194 -13.71 5.46 13.52
C LYS A 194 -13.28 5.99 14.89
N GLU A 195 -13.64 5.30 15.96
CA GLU A 195 -13.37 5.75 17.33
C GLU A 195 -11.90 5.56 17.74
N PHE A 196 -11.29 4.44 17.35
CA PHE A 196 -9.97 4.07 17.86
C PHE A 196 -8.83 4.20 16.85
N SER A 197 -9.12 4.27 15.55
CA SER A 197 -8.06 4.48 14.56
C SER A 197 -7.68 5.95 14.50
N MET A 198 -6.41 6.20 14.18
CA MET A 198 -5.94 7.56 13.90
C MET A 198 -6.70 8.16 12.71
N SER A 199 -7.12 9.42 12.86
CA SER A 199 -7.68 10.23 11.77
C SER A 199 -6.68 10.33 10.61
N LYS A 200 -7.13 10.69 9.39
CA LYS A 200 -6.18 10.90 8.30
C LYS A 200 -5.23 12.05 8.62
N TYR A 201 -5.70 13.09 9.29
CA TYR A 201 -4.88 14.20 9.76
C TYR A 201 -3.73 13.70 10.66
N ASP A 202 -4.05 12.91 11.69
CA ASP A 202 -3.05 12.42 12.65
C ASP A 202 -2.05 11.47 11.99
N ARG A 203 -2.48 10.67 11.02
CA ARG A 203 -1.59 9.78 10.27
C ARG A 203 -0.62 10.55 9.38
N VAL A 204 -1.11 11.56 8.65
CA VAL A 204 -0.26 12.44 7.85
C VAL A 204 0.70 13.23 8.74
N LYS A 205 0.21 13.75 9.88
CA LYS A 205 1.03 14.44 10.88
C LYS A 205 2.14 13.53 11.40
N SER A 206 1.79 12.31 11.82
CA SER A 206 2.74 11.37 12.39
C SER A 206 3.83 11.01 11.39
N TYR A 207 3.47 10.75 10.13
CA TYR A 207 4.45 10.50 9.08
C TYR A 207 5.39 11.68 8.80
N LEU A 208 4.85 12.89 8.68
CA LEU A 208 5.65 14.06 8.31
C LEU A 208 6.51 14.62 9.45
N HIS A 209 6.17 14.31 10.71
CA HIS A 209 6.79 14.95 11.87
C HIS A 209 7.37 14.00 12.93
N GLU A 210 6.79 12.82 13.10
CA GLU A 210 7.06 11.95 14.25
C GLU A 210 7.73 10.64 13.82
N MET A 211 7.50 10.22 12.59
CA MET A 211 7.97 8.95 12.07
C MET A 211 9.42 9.05 11.60
N ALA A 212 10.29 8.32 12.29
CA ALA A 212 11.68 8.13 11.90
C ALA A 212 11.99 6.63 11.77
N PRO A 213 12.99 6.26 10.93
CA PRO A 213 13.53 4.92 10.94
C PRO A 213 14.07 4.59 12.33
N MET A 214 13.77 3.39 12.83
CA MET A 214 14.42 2.92 14.05
C MET A 214 15.90 2.61 13.77
N ALA A 215 16.78 2.68 14.78
CA ALA A 215 18.23 2.62 14.60
C ALA A 215 18.72 1.38 13.81
N ASP A 216 18.09 0.22 13.99
CA ASP A 216 18.44 -1.04 13.33
C ASP A 216 17.39 -1.51 12.29
N GLU A 217 16.45 -0.62 11.92
CA GLU A 217 15.37 -0.98 11.02
C GLU A 217 15.82 -0.96 9.56
N ARG A 218 15.52 -2.05 8.85
CA ARG A 218 15.70 -2.10 7.39
C ARG A 218 14.76 -1.12 6.72
N LEU A 219 15.24 -0.40 5.71
CA LEU A 219 14.44 0.55 4.94
C LEU A 219 13.17 -0.08 4.33
N THR A 220 13.21 -1.37 3.98
CA THR A 220 12.03 -2.12 3.51
C THR A 220 10.95 -2.28 4.59
N HIS A 221 11.34 -2.46 5.86
CA HIS A 221 10.40 -2.52 6.98
C HIS A 221 9.86 -1.14 7.33
N PHE A 222 10.71 -0.11 7.25
CA PHE A 222 10.29 1.26 7.41
C PHE A 222 9.26 1.65 6.33
N ALA A 223 9.54 1.34 5.07
CA ALA A 223 8.60 1.56 3.96
C ALA A 223 7.27 0.82 4.18
N ALA A 224 7.31 -0.46 4.57
CA ALA A 224 6.08 -1.20 4.87
C ALA A 224 5.24 -0.56 5.98
N ARG A 225 5.86 0.00 7.02
CA ARG A 225 5.14 0.77 8.06
C ARG A 225 4.51 2.05 7.50
N VAL A 226 5.22 2.74 6.61
CA VAL A 226 4.70 3.94 5.95
C VAL A 226 3.51 3.57 5.08
N ASP A 227 3.59 2.50 4.31
CA ASP A 227 2.51 2.01 3.44
C ASP A 227 1.25 1.67 4.24
N VAL A 228 1.41 1.00 5.40
CA VAL A 228 0.29 0.71 6.30
C VAL A 228 -0.35 1.99 6.86
N LEU A 229 0.47 2.99 7.19
CA LEU A 229 -0.02 4.28 7.69
C LEU A 229 -0.77 5.07 6.59
N PHE A 230 -0.35 4.91 5.33
CA PHE A 230 -0.82 5.65 4.15
C PHE A 230 -1.84 4.89 3.28
N GLU A 231 -2.30 3.71 3.69
CA GLU A 231 -3.13 2.80 2.89
C GLU A 231 -4.34 3.49 2.20
N ASP A 232 -5.02 4.41 2.88
CA ASP A 232 -6.17 5.18 2.39
C ASP A 232 -5.94 6.71 2.36
N ILE A 233 -4.66 7.13 2.44
CA ILE A 233 -4.24 8.52 2.40
C ILE A 233 -3.97 8.93 0.95
N THR A 234 -4.63 9.99 0.50
CA THR A 234 -4.45 10.54 -0.85
C THR A 234 -3.46 11.70 -0.87
N ILE A 235 -2.97 12.06 -2.06
CA ILE A 235 -2.19 13.29 -2.27
C ILE A 235 -2.96 14.54 -1.79
N ASN A 236 -4.29 14.53 -1.93
CA ASN A 236 -5.15 15.61 -1.47
C ASN A 236 -5.15 15.71 0.06
N ASP A 237 -5.14 14.59 0.77
CA ASP A 237 -5.05 14.58 2.23
C ASP A 237 -3.71 15.16 2.70
N VAL A 238 -2.60 14.81 2.03
CA VAL A 238 -1.29 15.44 2.30
C VAL A 238 -1.33 16.95 2.01
N ARG A 239 -1.95 17.37 0.91
CA ARG A 239 -2.10 18.78 0.55
C ARG A 239 -2.92 19.56 1.58
N LYS A 240 -4.07 19.01 2.02
CA LYS A 240 -4.89 19.58 3.10
C LYS A 240 -4.05 19.81 4.35
N PHE A 241 -3.29 18.78 4.77
CA PHE A 241 -2.45 18.86 5.95
C PHE A 241 -1.41 19.97 5.83
N CYS A 242 -0.67 20.02 4.71
CA CYS A 242 0.35 21.02 4.46
C CYS A 242 -0.21 22.45 4.50
N LEU A 243 -1.38 22.68 3.89
CA LEU A 243 -2.02 23.98 3.90
C LEU A 243 -2.55 24.35 5.29
N LEU A 244 -3.25 23.42 5.94
CA LEU A 244 -3.82 23.61 7.27
C LEU A 244 -2.75 23.87 8.33
N ARG A 245 -1.53 23.33 8.16
CA ARG A 245 -0.38 23.61 9.04
C ARG A 245 -0.06 25.10 9.15
N HIS A 246 -0.32 25.89 8.11
CA HIS A 246 -0.09 27.34 8.11
C HIS A 246 -1.22 28.13 8.77
N ALA A 247 -2.38 27.52 9.03
CA ALA A 247 -3.48 28.16 9.75
C ALA A 247 -3.18 28.32 11.25
N PRO A 248 -3.83 29.28 11.96
CA PRO A 248 -3.68 29.44 13.40
C PRO A 248 -4.04 28.16 14.20
N ALA A 249 -3.38 27.95 15.35
CA ALA A 249 -3.61 26.75 16.16
C ALA A 249 -5.08 26.46 16.52
N PRO A 250 -5.91 27.47 16.89
CA PRO A 250 -7.33 27.24 17.17
C PRO A 250 -8.11 26.70 15.97
N VAL A 251 -7.80 27.18 14.76
CA VAL A 251 -8.43 26.74 13.51
C VAL A 251 -8.02 25.30 13.19
N ARG A 252 -6.74 24.98 13.35
CA ARG A 252 -6.24 23.61 13.13
C ARG A 252 -6.91 22.60 14.05
N LEU A 253 -7.09 22.94 15.33
CA LEU A 253 -7.74 22.04 16.30
C LEU A 253 -9.20 21.74 15.96
N GLN A 254 -9.93 22.72 15.40
CA GLN A 254 -11.32 22.53 14.99
C GLN A 254 -11.44 21.67 13.73
N LEU A 255 -10.45 21.75 12.83
CA LEU A 255 -10.49 21.08 11.53
C LEU A 255 -9.77 19.72 11.48
N ALA A 256 -8.83 19.45 12.39
CA ALA A 256 -8.00 18.23 12.42
C ALA A 256 -8.77 16.91 12.62
N GLY A 257 -10.01 16.95 13.10
CA GLY A 257 -10.83 15.75 13.32
C GLY A 257 -11.64 15.34 12.08
N ASN A 258 -12.90 14.95 12.29
CA ASN A 258 -13.80 14.46 11.22
C ASN A 258 -13.90 15.40 10.00
N ARG A 259 -13.77 16.72 10.19
CA ARG A 259 -13.81 17.70 9.10
C ARG A 259 -12.70 17.50 8.07
N PHE A 260 -11.51 17.11 8.51
CA PHE A 260 -10.38 16.84 7.63
C PHE A 260 -10.66 15.65 6.69
N ASP A 261 -11.26 14.61 7.25
CA ASP A 261 -11.56 13.36 6.57
C ASP A 261 -12.78 13.51 5.62
N ASP A 262 -13.77 14.32 6.00
CA ASP A 262 -15.05 14.45 5.30
C ASP A 262 -15.04 15.49 4.16
N LEU A 263 -14.26 16.58 4.27
CA LEU A 263 -14.30 17.69 3.32
C LEU A 263 -13.29 17.55 2.19
N ASP A 264 -13.57 18.13 1.02
CA ASP A 264 -12.54 18.31 -0.01
C ASP A 264 -11.54 19.41 0.38
N VAL A 265 -10.40 19.47 -0.32
CA VAL A 265 -9.36 20.49 -0.14
C VAL A 265 -9.96 21.90 -0.20
N HIS A 266 -10.81 22.19 -1.19
CA HIS A 266 -11.35 23.55 -1.36
C HIS A 266 -12.26 23.95 -0.19
N ASP A 267 -13.18 23.06 0.19
CA ASP A 267 -14.17 23.32 1.25
C ASP A 267 -13.50 23.45 2.62
N LEU A 268 -12.48 22.62 2.89
CA LEU A 268 -11.70 22.70 4.12
C LEU A 268 -10.99 24.07 4.26
N LEU A 269 -10.45 24.60 3.17
CA LEU A 269 -9.78 25.90 3.17
C LEU A 269 -10.77 27.05 3.37
N GLN A 270 -11.94 26.97 2.74
CA GLN A 270 -12.99 27.97 2.93
C GLN A 270 -13.49 28.00 4.38
N GLU A 271 -13.62 26.84 5.02
CA GLU A 271 -13.96 26.75 6.45
C GLU A 271 -12.81 27.30 7.32
N ALA A 272 -11.55 27.00 6.98
CA ALA A 272 -10.39 27.55 7.67
C ALA A 272 -10.32 29.09 7.60
N ASP A 273 -10.60 29.68 6.43
CA ASP A 273 -10.67 31.14 6.25
C ASP A 273 -11.79 31.75 7.10
N THR A 274 -12.97 31.13 7.09
CA THR A 274 -14.12 31.58 7.88
C THR A 274 -13.81 31.55 9.38
N LEU A 275 -13.18 30.48 9.86
CA LEU A 275 -12.77 30.34 11.27
C LEU A 275 -11.66 31.34 11.63
N THR A 276 -10.74 31.61 10.71
CA THR A 276 -9.68 32.60 10.91
C THR A 276 -10.25 34.00 11.02
N GLN A 277 -11.24 34.36 10.19
CA GLN A 277 -11.92 35.66 10.26
C GLN A 277 -12.67 35.83 11.58
N ARG A 278 -13.39 34.81 12.05
CA ARG A 278 -14.07 34.83 13.36
C ARG A 278 -13.08 35.00 14.51
N ALA A 279 -12.00 34.23 14.51
CA ALA A 279 -10.98 34.32 15.55
C ALA A 279 -10.33 35.71 15.62
N ASN A 280 -10.19 36.40 14.49
CA ASN A 280 -9.69 37.77 14.43
C ASN A 280 -10.71 38.81 14.91
N GLN A 281 -12.02 38.55 14.75
CA GLN A 281 -13.10 39.42 15.24
C GLN A 281 -13.26 39.34 16.76
N ASP A 282 -13.09 38.15 17.36
CA ASP A 282 -13.19 37.96 18.81
C ASP A 282 -12.01 38.58 19.60
N MET A 283 -10.93 38.97 18.91
CA MET A 283 -9.76 39.64 19.49
C MET A 283 -9.83 41.19 19.43
N GLN A 284 -10.83 41.75 18.76
CA GLN A 284 -11.08 43.21 18.69
C GLN A 284 -12.09 43.64 19.75
#